data_AF-A0A7X4EJG2-F1
#
_entry.id   AF-A0A7X4EJG2-F1
#
_cell.length_a   1.000
_cell.length_b   1.000
_cell.length_c   1.000
_cell.angle_alpha   90.00
_cell.angle_beta   90.00
_cell.angle_gamma   90.00
#
_symmetry.space_group_name_H-M   'P 1'
#
loop_
_entity.id
_entity.type
_entity.pdbx_description
1 polymer ?
#
loop_
_entity_poly.entity_id
_entity_poly.type
_entity_poly.pdbx_seq_one_letter_code
_entity_poly.pdbx_strand_id
1 'polypeptide(L)'
;MILPADTMLMVGERVQYSVVVLDQNGEPIEPLPSWAQPVWESANPATLHIGPDGSASAVDYAETEVKVSFAGMRARTPVRVNPTQLTLTAPYYYLTQGIQNKIGGVPLIEGRDALLRVFVTGDRLSYYQPRVEALFFRDDALIHGVAISPRFRRLPTEVDEGRLEQSYNALIPSSVIAQGIDLEIRLDLHSVVPTTPESRLRIPAEGRVRLDVRAVPRLDLVVVPIVGPSDPAAAIRQWTGDMAPGSQKLQLLRSVLPVKDLSVRVHEGFVTTANLAMGAGWGELLTELVLLRIREGEQGYYYGAVQLGADAIWDGLGQIGYPASVGRPDPVTLTHELGHNMGLRHAPCGGAIDPDPAYPYDGGAIGAWGYDFESERVINATLYKDLMGYCDPVWISDYHFSRAMGYRLFREEPAPAAAALDWPAASQRAGDRTLLLWGRADLDGLILDPAFMVDAPVSLPTEDGPYRLEGLGPRGERRFSLSFQVWPLEYGGGNFVFTVPFDPDRDGALERVVFSGPEGSYTLEQFGSRPMAMVTERGSGKLRAVLRDWDGAWPRTLPFAEGDSEVVVSEGLPF
;
A
#
# COMPACT_ATOMS: atom_id res chain seq x y z
N MET A 1 -12.27 -21.93 51.38
CA MET A 1 -11.75 -22.06 50.00
C MET A 1 -11.65 -23.53 49.62
N ILE A 2 -11.76 -23.86 48.32
CA ILE A 2 -11.54 -25.22 47.80
C ILE A 2 -10.07 -25.37 47.41
N LEU A 3 -9.46 -26.51 47.73
CA LEU A 3 -8.11 -26.89 47.31
C LEU A 3 -8.14 -28.22 46.52
N PRO A 4 -7.38 -28.36 45.43
CA PRO A 4 -6.63 -27.29 44.75
C PRO A 4 -7.55 -26.23 44.14
N ALA A 5 -7.07 -24.99 44.10
CA ALA A 5 -7.74 -23.92 43.38
C ALA A 5 -7.33 -23.99 41.89
N ASP A 6 -8.31 -23.96 40.98
CA ASP A 6 -8.15 -24.08 39.52
C ASP A 6 -7.44 -25.37 39.07
N THR A 7 -8.22 -26.38 38.66
CA THR A 7 -7.70 -27.72 38.34
C THR A 7 -7.66 -27.96 36.84
N MET A 8 -6.54 -28.49 36.34
CA MET A 8 -6.42 -29.05 34.99
C MET A 8 -6.26 -30.56 35.10
N LEU A 9 -7.08 -31.31 34.37
CA LEU A 9 -7.05 -32.78 34.31
C LEU A 9 -7.02 -33.24 32.85
N MET A 10 -6.63 -34.48 32.62
CA MET A 10 -6.95 -35.23 31.41
C MET A 10 -8.13 -36.18 31.67
N VAL A 11 -8.89 -36.52 30.63
CA VAL A 11 -9.95 -37.55 30.73
C VAL A 11 -9.38 -38.84 31.35
N GLY A 12 -10.04 -39.35 32.38
CA GLY A 12 -9.61 -40.52 33.15
C GLY A 12 -8.80 -40.21 34.41
N GLU A 13 -8.27 -38.99 34.56
CA GLU A 13 -7.54 -38.59 35.78
C GLU A 13 -8.47 -38.35 36.98
N ARG A 14 -7.87 -38.40 38.17
CA ARG A 14 -8.55 -38.17 39.45
C ARG A 14 -7.86 -37.08 40.24
N VAL A 15 -8.65 -36.37 41.04
CA VAL A 15 -8.16 -35.35 41.97
C VAL A 15 -8.95 -35.45 43.27
N GLN A 16 -8.29 -35.14 44.38
CA GLN A 16 -8.95 -35.04 45.67
C GLN A 16 -9.15 -33.56 46.00
N TYR A 17 -10.40 -33.15 46.15
CA TYR A 17 -10.72 -31.83 46.67
C TYR A 17 -10.83 -31.85 48.19
N SER A 18 -10.42 -30.76 48.81
CA SER A 18 -10.65 -30.45 50.21
C SER A 18 -11.18 -29.03 50.36
N VAL A 19 -11.85 -28.75 51.48
CA VAL A 19 -12.30 -27.41 51.83
C VAL A 19 -11.59 -26.95 53.08
N VAL A 20 -11.02 -25.75 53.01
CA VAL A 20 -10.48 -25.04 54.18
C VAL A 20 -11.48 -23.96 54.56
N VAL A 21 -12.00 -24.01 55.79
CA VAL A 21 -12.92 -23.01 56.33
C VAL A 21 -12.13 -22.14 57.30
N LEU A 22 -12.20 -20.82 57.12
CA LEU A 22 -11.51 -19.86 57.98
C LEU A 22 -12.53 -19.17 58.90
N ASP A 23 -12.12 -18.86 60.13
CA ASP A 23 -12.90 -18.04 61.05
C ASP A 23 -12.85 -16.55 60.67
N GLN A 24 -13.50 -15.68 61.46
CA GLN A 24 -13.50 -14.23 61.20
C GLN A 24 -12.12 -13.55 61.29
N ASN A 25 -11.13 -14.21 61.89
CA ASN A 25 -9.76 -13.73 62.02
C ASN A 25 -8.83 -14.29 60.92
N GLY A 26 -9.34 -15.19 60.07
CA GLY A 26 -8.57 -15.84 59.01
C GLY A 26 -7.90 -17.16 59.43
N GLU A 27 -8.22 -17.70 60.61
CA GLU A 27 -7.62 -18.94 61.12
C GLU A 27 -8.41 -20.19 60.65
N PRO A 28 -7.76 -21.28 60.24
CA PRO A 28 -8.44 -22.51 59.84
C PRO A 28 -9.26 -23.15 60.98
N ILE A 29 -10.49 -23.56 60.67
CA ILE A 29 -11.35 -24.32 61.58
C ILE A 29 -11.12 -25.81 61.34
N GLU A 30 -10.37 -26.46 62.23
CA GLU A 30 -10.10 -27.91 62.17
C GLU A 30 -10.20 -28.58 63.56
N PRO A 31 -10.85 -29.76 63.68
CA PRO A 31 -11.62 -30.45 62.64
C PRO A 31 -12.94 -29.72 62.33
N LEU A 32 -13.48 -29.91 61.13
CA LEU A 32 -14.79 -29.36 60.79
C LEU A 32 -15.87 -29.92 61.74
N PRO A 33 -16.83 -29.09 62.19
CA PRO A 33 -17.90 -29.56 63.08
C PRO A 33 -18.71 -30.70 62.46
N SER A 34 -19.05 -31.71 63.25
CA SER A 34 -19.78 -32.90 62.76
C SER A 34 -21.13 -32.59 62.12
N TRP A 35 -21.79 -31.50 62.54
CA TRP A 35 -23.06 -31.02 62.00
C TRP A 35 -22.94 -30.23 60.69
N ALA A 36 -21.72 -29.89 60.27
CA ALA A 36 -21.42 -29.14 59.05
C ALA A 36 -20.47 -29.94 58.16
N GLN A 37 -20.97 -31.00 57.51
CA GLN A 37 -20.17 -31.72 56.53
C GLN A 37 -20.22 -31.01 55.16
N PRO A 38 -19.10 -30.94 54.41
CA PRO A 38 -19.11 -30.37 53.07
C PRO A 38 -19.94 -31.24 52.13
N VAL A 39 -20.81 -30.60 51.35
CA VAL A 39 -21.57 -31.24 50.27
C VAL A 39 -20.95 -30.84 48.95
N TRP A 40 -20.34 -31.81 48.27
CA TRP A 40 -19.66 -31.63 47.00
C TRP A 40 -20.60 -31.87 45.83
N GLU A 41 -20.49 -31.03 44.81
CA GLU A 41 -21.27 -31.13 43.58
C GLU A 41 -20.41 -30.73 42.38
N SER A 42 -20.58 -31.43 41.25
CA SER A 42 -20.03 -31.00 39.96
C SER A 42 -21.13 -30.31 39.18
N ALA A 43 -20.83 -29.12 38.63
CA ALA A 43 -21.77 -28.39 37.79
C ALA A 43 -22.13 -29.14 36.49
N ASN A 44 -21.26 -30.07 36.05
CA ASN A 44 -21.51 -30.95 34.92
C ASN A 44 -20.95 -32.36 35.21
N PRO A 45 -21.79 -33.28 35.71
CA PRO A 45 -21.39 -34.66 35.99
C PRO A 45 -20.93 -35.45 34.76
N ALA A 46 -21.31 -35.04 33.54
CA ALA A 46 -20.83 -35.68 32.31
C ALA A 46 -19.36 -35.36 32.01
N THR A 47 -18.83 -34.23 32.52
CA THR A 47 -17.42 -33.83 32.40
C THR A 47 -16.60 -34.32 33.59
N LEU A 48 -17.13 -34.16 34.81
CA LEU A 48 -16.43 -34.49 36.05
C LEU A 48 -17.42 -35.09 37.05
N HIS A 49 -17.19 -36.35 37.43
CA HIS A 49 -17.92 -36.98 38.53
C HIS A 49 -17.22 -36.64 39.86
N ILE A 50 -17.96 -36.29 40.91
CA ILE A 50 -17.42 -36.02 42.25
C ILE A 50 -18.21 -36.79 43.31
N GLY A 51 -17.47 -37.50 44.17
CA GLY A 51 -18.00 -38.25 45.30
C GLY A 51 -18.23 -37.39 46.54
N PRO A 52 -18.93 -37.92 47.55
CA PRO A 52 -19.28 -37.19 48.78
C PRO A 52 -18.07 -36.84 49.64
N ASP A 53 -16.93 -37.49 49.45
CA ASP A 53 -15.66 -37.23 50.13
C ASP A 53 -14.79 -36.20 49.41
N GLY A 54 -15.27 -35.61 48.30
CA GLY A 54 -14.50 -34.68 47.47
C GLY A 54 -13.58 -35.35 46.45
N SER A 55 -13.58 -36.69 46.35
CA SER A 55 -12.85 -37.39 45.28
C SER A 55 -13.54 -37.14 43.94
N ALA A 56 -12.80 -36.65 42.95
CA ALA A 56 -13.34 -36.35 41.62
C ALA A 56 -12.60 -37.12 40.53
N SER A 57 -13.31 -37.51 39.48
CA SER A 57 -12.77 -38.19 38.31
C SER A 57 -13.25 -37.53 37.01
N ALA A 58 -12.31 -37.21 36.13
CA ALA A 58 -12.57 -36.65 34.81
C ALA A 58 -13.18 -37.71 33.87
N VAL A 59 -14.35 -37.40 33.30
CA VAL A 59 -15.14 -38.31 32.46
C VAL A 59 -15.07 -37.90 30.98
N ASP A 60 -15.19 -36.61 30.69
CA ASP A 60 -15.15 -36.06 29.33
C ASP A 60 -14.44 -34.71 29.32
N TYR A 61 -13.97 -34.25 28.15
CA TYR A 61 -13.23 -33.00 28.00
C TYR A 61 -14.16 -31.80 27.91
N ALA A 62 -14.10 -30.91 28.89
CA ALA A 62 -14.77 -29.61 28.89
C ALA A 62 -14.24 -28.74 30.03
N GLU A 63 -14.77 -27.52 30.15
CA GLU A 63 -14.64 -26.68 31.35
C GLU A 63 -15.93 -26.81 32.17
N THR A 64 -15.76 -27.09 33.46
CA THR A 64 -16.84 -27.21 34.44
C THR A 64 -16.40 -26.58 35.77
N GLU A 65 -17.25 -26.65 36.80
CA GLU A 65 -16.93 -26.17 38.14
C GLU A 65 -17.22 -27.26 39.17
N VAL A 66 -16.34 -27.36 40.17
CA VAL A 66 -16.63 -28.06 41.43
C VAL A 66 -17.18 -27.04 42.41
N LYS A 67 -18.30 -27.39 43.04
CA LYS A 67 -18.99 -26.60 44.05
C LYS A 67 -18.96 -27.35 45.37
N VAL A 68 -18.81 -26.60 46.46
CA VAL A 68 -18.99 -27.12 47.81
C VAL A 68 -19.95 -26.22 48.58
N SER A 69 -20.89 -26.84 49.29
CA SER A 69 -21.75 -26.15 50.25
C SER A 69 -21.45 -26.65 51.66
N PHE A 70 -21.33 -25.74 52.62
CA PHE A 70 -21.01 -26.04 54.01
C PHE A 70 -21.69 -25.00 54.91
N ALA A 71 -22.55 -25.41 55.84
CA ALA A 71 -23.22 -24.52 56.82
C ALA A 71 -23.81 -23.21 56.22
N GLY A 72 -24.41 -23.29 55.02
CA GLY A 72 -24.96 -22.13 54.30
C GLY A 72 -23.95 -21.33 53.47
N MET A 73 -22.64 -21.56 53.66
CA MET A 73 -21.57 -21.03 52.81
C MET A 73 -21.44 -21.86 51.53
N ARG A 74 -21.02 -21.20 50.45
CA ARG A 74 -20.78 -21.82 49.15
C ARG A 74 -19.43 -21.38 48.60
N ALA A 75 -18.69 -22.30 48.02
CA ALA A 75 -17.50 -22.00 47.24
C ALA A 75 -17.52 -22.80 45.93
N ARG A 76 -16.79 -22.30 44.94
CA ARG A 76 -16.61 -22.97 43.66
C ARG A 76 -15.18 -22.82 43.16
N THR A 77 -14.72 -23.79 42.39
CA THR A 77 -13.44 -23.74 41.69
C THR A 77 -13.62 -24.26 40.27
N PRO A 78 -13.01 -23.61 39.26
CA PRO A 78 -13.06 -24.12 37.89
C PRO A 78 -12.23 -25.42 37.78
N VAL A 79 -12.69 -26.29 36.87
CA VAL A 79 -12.01 -27.50 36.46
C VAL A 79 -12.02 -27.56 34.94
N ARG A 80 -10.85 -27.75 34.34
CA ARG A 80 -10.67 -27.92 32.90
C ARG A 80 -10.16 -29.32 32.64
N VAL A 81 -10.86 -30.04 31.77
CA VAL A 81 -10.51 -31.41 31.39
C VAL A 81 -10.09 -31.44 29.94
N ASN A 82 -8.87 -31.89 29.69
CA ASN A 82 -8.30 -32.11 28.36
C ASN A 82 -8.61 -33.52 27.84
N PRO A 83 -8.72 -33.70 26.52
CA PRO A 83 -8.70 -35.04 25.93
C PRO A 83 -7.33 -35.70 26.15
N THR A 84 -7.29 -37.03 26.12
CA THR A 84 -6.05 -37.82 26.27
C THR A 84 -5.12 -37.73 25.05
N GLN A 85 -5.66 -37.34 23.89
CA GLN A 85 -4.90 -37.04 22.68
C GLN A 85 -5.71 -36.09 21.78
N LEU A 86 -5.02 -35.34 20.92
CA LEU A 86 -5.64 -34.53 19.87
C LEU A 86 -4.84 -34.54 18.56
N THR A 87 -5.52 -34.26 17.46
CA THR A 87 -4.85 -34.02 16.18
C THR A 87 -4.48 -32.55 16.10
N LEU A 88 -3.19 -32.23 16.19
CA LEU A 88 -2.67 -30.87 16.11
C LEU A 88 -2.18 -30.56 14.69
N THR A 89 -2.66 -29.46 14.11
CA THR A 89 -2.19 -29.00 12.80
C THR A 89 -2.04 -27.48 12.80
N ALA A 90 -1.37 -26.94 11.77
CA ALA A 90 -1.47 -25.53 11.43
C ALA A 90 -1.89 -25.42 9.96
N PRO A 91 -3.21 -25.27 9.69
CA PRO A 91 -3.74 -25.31 8.32
C PRO A 91 -3.13 -24.25 7.39
N TYR A 92 -2.75 -23.10 7.94
CA TYR A 92 -1.97 -22.09 7.22
C TYR A 92 -1.13 -21.26 8.18
N TYR A 93 -0.15 -20.60 7.61
CA TYR A 93 0.76 -19.64 8.23
C TYR A 93 1.14 -18.64 7.17
N TYR A 94 1.50 -17.42 7.58
CA TYR A 94 2.05 -16.45 6.65
C TYR A 94 2.82 -15.35 7.36
N LEU A 95 3.68 -14.67 6.60
CA LEU A 95 4.29 -13.40 7.00
C LEU A 95 3.60 -12.27 6.26
N THR A 96 3.18 -11.24 6.99
CA THR A 96 2.57 -10.04 6.40
C THR A 96 3.39 -8.80 6.72
N GLN A 97 3.48 -7.89 5.76
CA GLN A 97 4.07 -6.55 5.90
C GLN A 97 3.04 -5.44 5.67
N GLY A 98 1.76 -5.80 5.50
CA GLY A 98 0.65 -4.90 5.24
C GLY A 98 -0.59 -5.64 4.72
N ILE A 99 -0.38 -6.62 3.83
CA ILE A 99 -1.42 -7.49 3.24
C ILE A 99 -0.82 -8.85 2.92
N GLN A 100 -1.56 -9.95 3.16
CA GLN A 100 -1.10 -11.29 2.81
C GLN A 100 -2.27 -12.28 2.67
N ASN A 101 -2.23 -13.10 1.64
CA ASN A 101 -3.22 -14.16 1.43
C ASN A 101 -2.80 -15.47 2.10
N LYS A 102 -3.75 -16.41 2.25
CA LYS A 102 -3.55 -17.66 2.99
C LYS A 102 -2.44 -18.56 2.44
N ILE A 103 -2.09 -18.41 1.17
CA ILE A 103 -1.03 -19.21 0.53
C ILE A 103 0.35 -18.54 0.61
N GLY A 104 0.46 -17.35 1.20
CA GLY A 104 1.72 -16.61 1.27
C GLY A 104 2.17 -16.05 -0.08
N GLY A 105 1.24 -15.76 -0.98
CA GLY A 105 1.51 -15.38 -2.36
C GLY A 105 1.87 -13.91 -2.57
N VAL A 106 1.73 -13.05 -1.55
CA VAL A 106 2.18 -11.65 -1.62
C VAL A 106 3.68 -11.60 -1.30
N PRO A 107 4.53 -11.11 -2.22
CA PRO A 107 5.97 -11.01 -1.99
C PRO A 107 6.29 -10.10 -0.80
N LEU A 108 7.24 -10.51 0.03
CA LEU A 108 7.79 -9.70 1.09
C LEU A 108 8.83 -8.73 0.51
N ILE A 109 8.94 -7.55 1.11
CA ILE A 109 9.96 -6.57 0.82
C ILE A 109 11.13 -6.77 1.77
N GLU A 110 12.32 -6.89 1.20
CA GLU A 110 13.59 -6.95 1.93
C GLU A 110 13.78 -5.73 2.85
N GLY A 111 14.24 -5.97 4.07
CA GLY A 111 14.53 -4.91 5.03
C GLY A 111 13.30 -4.25 5.64
N ARG A 112 12.11 -4.84 5.52
CA ARG A 112 10.91 -4.44 6.29
C ARG A 112 10.59 -5.48 7.35
N ASP A 113 10.17 -5.00 8.53
CA ASP A 113 9.64 -5.87 9.57
C ASP A 113 8.40 -6.62 9.05
N ALA A 114 8.20 -7.85 9.51
CA ALA A 114 7.05 -8.67 9.12
C ALA A 114 6.39 -9.30 10.34
N LEU A 115 5.07 -9.43 10.33
CA LEU A 115 4.33 -10.20 11.33
C LEU A 115 4.17 -11.63 10.84
N LEU A 116 4.84 -12.59 11.49
CA LEU A 116 4.55 -14.00 11.31
C LEU A 116 3.28 -14.35 12.09
N ARG A 117 2.31 -14.94 11.40
CA ARG A 117 1.10 -15.52 11.98
C ARG A 117 1.05 -17.02 11.69
N VAL A 118 0.95 -17.83 12.75
CA VAL A 118 0.78 -19.29 12.65
C VAL A 118 -0.54 -19.69 13.30
N PHE A 119 -1.43 -20.31 12.53
CA PHE A 119 -2.77 -20.66 12.97
C PHE A 119 -2.83 -22.12 13.37
N VAL A 120 -2.44 -22.41 14.61
CA VAL A 120 -2.47 -23.79 15.14
C VAL A 120 -3.87 -24.13 15.62
N THR A 121 -4.39 -25.27 15.17
CA THR A 121 -5.72 -25.78 15.54
C THR A 121 -5.66 -27.20 16.06
N GLY A 122 -6.52 -27.54 17.01
CA GLY A 122 -6.83 -28.90 17.40
C GLY A 122 -8.13 -29.39 16.77
N ASP A 123 -8.29 -30.71 16.62
CA ASP A 123 -9.54 -31.32 16.12
C ASP A 123 -10.71 -31.27 17.12
N ARG A 124 -10.45 -30.86 18.36
CA ARG A 124 -11.43 -30.76 19.45
C ARG A 124 -11.01 -29.76 20.51
N LEU A 125 -11.95 -29.40 21.37
CA LEU A 125 -11.70 -28.50 22.51
C LEU A 125 -10.58 -29.05 23.39
N SER A 126 -9.60 -28.20 23.68
CA SER A 126 -8.60 -28.46 24.71
C SER A 126 -8.07 -27.16 25.28
N TYR A 127 -7.40 -27.29 26.42
CA TYR A 127 -6.76 -26.23 27.18
C TYR A 127 -5.24 -26.39 27.19
N TYR A 128 -4.71 -27.27 26.33
CA TYR A 128 -3.27 -27.32 26.08
C TYR A 128 -2.79 -26.01 25.47
N GLN A 129 -1.57 -25.63 25.82
CA GLN A 129 -0.93 -24.38 25.41
C GLN A 129 0.46 -24.68 24.82
N PRO A 130 0.52 -25.35 23.65
CA PRO A 130 1.81 -25.64 23.01
C PRO A 130 2.55 -24.34 22.67
N ARG A 131 3.88 -24.40 22.65
CA ARG A 131 4.70 -23.31 22.10
C ARG A 131 5.05 -23.62 20.65
N VAL A 132 5.05 -22.58 19.83
CA VAL A 132 5.50 -22.66 18.43
C VAL A 132 6.92 -22.11 18.34
N GLU A 133 7.78 -22.72 17.53
CA GLU A 133 9.10 -22.20 17.20
C GLU A 133 9.16 -21.92 15.69
N ALA A 134 9.58 -20.73 15.31
CA ALA A 134 9.87 -20.37 13.92
C ALA A 134 11.37 -20.12 13.75
N LEU A 135 11.97 -20.78 12.77
CA LEU A 135 13.40 -20.78 12.49
C LEU A 135 13.63 -20.30 11.07
N PHE A 136 14.49 -19.29 10.92
CA PHE A 136 14.85 -18.69 9.64
C PHE A 136 16.30 -19.01 9.32
N PHE A 137 16.53 -19.43 8.08
CA PHE A 137 17.82 -19.86 7.59
C PHE A 137 18.23 -19.06 6.36
N ARG A 138 19.54 -18.95 6.12
CA ARG A 138 20.12 -18.45 4.88
C ARG A 138 21.38 -19.26 4.61
N ASP A 139 21.52 -19.79 3.39
CA ASP A 139 22.63 -20.67 3.01
C ASP A 139 22.85 -21.81 4.02
N ASP A 140 21.75 -22.44 4.44
CA ASP A 140 21.66 -23.49 5.47
C ASP A 140 22.05 -23.12 6.91
N ALA A 141 22.57 -21.91 7.14
CA ALA A 141 22.85 -21.39 8.47
C ALA A 141 21.58 -20.84 9.13
N LEU A 142 21.34 -21.19 10.39
CA LEU A 142 20.28 -20.57 11.20
C LEU A 142 20.65 -19.11 11.47
N ILE A 143 19.84 -18.18 10.98
CA ILE A 143 20.06 -16.73 11.16
C ILE A 143 19.15 -16.12 12.23
N HIS A 144 17.99 -16.72 12.48
CA HIS A 144 17.04 -16.26 13.50
C HIS A 144 16.13 -17.39 13.98
N GLY A 145 15.80 -17.39 15.26
CA GLY A 145 14.83 -18.32 15.85
C GLY A 145 13.98 -17.59 16.87
N VAL A 146 12.67 -17.85 16.85
CA VAL A 146 11.71 -17.24 17.78
C VAL A 146 10.75 -18.29 18.33
N ALA A 147 10.67 -18.37 19.66
CA ALA A 147 9.67 -19.17 20.36
C ALA A 147 8.45 -18.30 20.70
N ILE A 148 7.26 -18.75 20.31
CA ILE A 148 6.00 -18.03 20.38
C ILE A 148 5.09 -18.73 21.39
N SER A 149 4.70 -17.98 22.42
CA SER A 149 3.72 -18.46 23.41
C SER A 149 2.28 -18.20 22.93
N PRO A 150 1.32 -19.07 23.24
CA PRO A 150 -0.08 -18.83 22.92
C PRO A 150 -0.62 -17.65 23.72
N ARG A 151 -1.53 -16.88 23.11
CA ARG A 151 -2.28 -15.80 23.79
C ARG A 151 -3.71 -16.21 24.17
N PHE A 152 -4.09 -17.44 23.86
CA PHE A 152 -5.37 -18.03 24.17
C PHE A 152 -5.26 -19.05 25.31
N ARG A 153 -6.35 -19.23 26.06
CA ARG A 153 -6.47 -20.26 27.10
C ARG A 153 -7.02 -21.59 26.58
N ARG A 154 -7.70 -21.54 25.44
CA ARG A 154 -8.31 -22.69 24.76
C ARG A 154 -7.68 -22.78 23.38
N LEU A 155 -7.17 -23.96 23.03
CA LEU A 155 -6.63 -24.20 21.71
C LEU A 155 -7.75 -24.00 20.67
N PRO A 156 -7.56 -23.16 19.64
CA PRO A 156 -8.55 -22.98 18.59
C PRO A 156 -8.87 -24.31 17.89
N THR A 157 -10.14 -24.52 17.54
CA THR A 157 -10.59 -25.67 16.73
C THR A 157 -10.78 -25.33 15.26
N GLU A 158 -10.79 -24.05 14.95
CA GLU A 158 -10.89 -23.49 13.62
C GLU A 158 -9.99 -22.25 13.54
N VAL A 159 -9.71 -21.81 12.32
CA VAL A 159 -8.90 -20.63 12.11
C VAL A 159 -9.79 -19.39 11.98
N ASP A 160 -9.50 -18.38 12.80
CA ASP A 160 -10.06 -17.04 12.67
C ASP A 160 -8.93 -16.02 12.45
N GLU A 161 -8.77 -15.57 11.21
CA GLU A 161 -7.75 -14.58 10.87
C GLU A 161 -8.04 -13.19 11.45
N GLY A 162 -9.31 -12.91 11.77
CA GLY A 162 -9.75 -11.63 12.33
C GLY A 162 -9.41 -11.44 13.80
N ARG A 163 -8.83 -12.45 14.46
CA ARG A 163 -8.52 -12.43 15.88
C ARG A 163 -7.05 -12.73 16.12
N LEU A 164 -6.27 -11.70 16.43
CA LEU A 164 -4.84 -11.85 16.73
C LEU A 164 -4.62 -12.83 17.89
N GLU A 165 -5.46 -12.78 18.92
CA GLU A 165 -5.38 -13.65 20.08
C GLU A 165 -5.67 -15.13 19.81
N GLN A 166 -6.19 -15.49 18.62
CA GLN A 166 -6.41 -16.88 18.18
C GLN A 166 -5.29 -17.41 17.26
N SER A 167 -4.16 -16.70 17.19
CA SER A 167 -3.00 -17.12 16.40
C SER A 167 -1.70 -16.94 17.19
N TYR A 168 -0.66 -17.66 16.80
CA TYR A 168 0.70 -17.42 17.29
C TYR A 168 1.29 -16.31 16.44
N ASN A 169 1.65 -15.20 17.08
CA ASN A 169 2.13 -14.01 16.39
C ASN A 169 3.55 -13.67 16.86
N ALA A 170 4.45 -13.43 15.92
CA ALA A 170 5.80 -12.94 16.21
C ALA A 170 6.19 -11.83 15.22
N LEU A 171 6.76 -10.74 15.74
CA LEU A 171 7.41 -9.73 14.93
C LEU A 171 8.77 -10.26 14.50
N ILE A 172 8.98 -10.35 13.19
CA ILE A 172 10.23 -10.74 12.58
C ILE A 172 10.94 -9.46 12.14
N PRO A 173 12.13 -9.17 12.67
CA PRO A 173 12.82 -7.92 12.39
C PRO A 173 13.30 -7.87 10.93
N SER A 174 13.30 -6.68 10.37
CA SER A 174 13.79 -6.32 9.03
C SER A 174 15.17 -6.88 8.70
N SER A 175 16.07 -6.99 9.68
CA SER A 175 17.41 -7.58 9.49
C SER A 175 17.40 -9.07 9.09
N VAL A 176 16.30 -9.77 9.39
CA VAL A 176 16.09 -11.17 9.01
C VAL A 176 15.47 -11.27 7.63
N ILE A 177 14.54 -10.37 7.29
CA ILE A 177 13.82 -10.35 6.01
C ILE A 177 14.75 -9.91 4.88
N ALA A 178 15.39 -10.87 4.22
CA ALA A 178 16.20 -10.64 3.04
C ALA A 178 15.99 -11.75 2.01
N GLN A 179 16.53 -11.57 0.81
CA GLN A 179 16.45 -12.58 -0.23
C GLN A 179 17.14 -13.89 0.19
N GLY A 180 16.64 -15.02 -0.33
CA GLY A 180 17.22 -16.34 -0.07
C GLY A 180 16.95 -16.92 1.31
N ILE A 181 16.06 -16.31 2.11
CA ILE A 181 15.70 -16.87 3.42
C ILE A 181 14.72 -18.04 3.29
N ASP A 182 14.95 -19.05 4.12
CA ASP A 182 14.12 -20.24 4.26
C ASP A 182 13.50 -20.29 5.66
N LEU A 183 12.26 -20.78 5.77
CA LEU A 183 11.51 -20.87 7.01
C LEU A 183 11.21 -22.33 7.37
N GLU A 184 11.35 -22.64 8.65
CA GLU A 184 10.85 -23.85 9.31
C GLU A 184 10.01 -23.45 10.52
N ILE A 185 8.84 -24.04 10.68
CA ILE A 185 7.99 -23.87 11.86
C ILE A 185 7.82 -25.22 12.54
N ARG A 186 8.02 -25.25 13.86
CA ARG A 186 7.79 -26.42 14.72
C ARG A 186 6.66 -26.10 15.69
N LEU A 187 5.73 -27.02 15.81
CA LEU A 187 4.63 -26.94 16.76
C LEU A 187 4.97 -27.77 18.00
N ASP A 188 4.45 -27.33 19.14
CA ASP A 188 4.58 -28.02 20.42
C ASP A 188 6.03 -28.35 20.83
N LEU A 189 6.87 -27.31 20.89
CA LEU A 189 8.32 -27.41 21.17
C LEU A 189 8.70 -28.25 22.40
N HIS A 190 7.80 -28.37 23.38
CA HIS A 190 8.03 -29.10 24.63
C HIS A 190 7.16 -30.36 24.76
N SER A 191 6.50 -30.78 23.68
CA SER A 191 5.63 -31.97 23.66
C SER A 191 4.59 -31.95 24.78
N VAL A 192 3.99 -30.78 25.06
CA VAL A 192 2.96 -30.63 26.11
C VAL A 192 1.60 -31.16 25.65
N VAL A 193 1.45 -31.40 24.35
CA VAL A 193 0.26 -31.97 23.74
C VAL A 193 0.49 -33.45 23.44
N PRO A 194 -0.28 -34.36 24.06
CA PRO A 194 -0.38 -35.73 23.57
C PRO A 194 -1.05 -35.73 22.19
N THR A 195 -0.30 -36.07 21.15
CA THR A 195 -0.73 -35.94 19.76
C THR A 195 -1.04 -37.27 19.11
N THR A 196 -1.99 -37.28 18.18
CA THR A 196 -2.23 -38.43 17.32
C THR A 196 -1.20 -38.50 16.17
N PRO A 197 -0.99 -39.66 15.53
CA PRO A 197 -0.11 -39.79 14.36
C PRO A 197 -0.49 -38.90 13.16
N GLU A 198 -1.75 -38.47 13.06
CA GLU A 198 -2.24 -37.58 12.02
C GLU A 198 -1.81 -36.11 12.23
N SER A 199 -1.24 -35.80 13.40
CA SER A 199 -0.76 -34.46 13.73
C SER A 199 0.40 -34.03 12.86
N ARG A 200 0.43 -32.75 12.48
CA ARG A 200 1.49 -32.14 11.66
C ARG A 200 2.24 -31.11 12.48
N LEU A 201 3.29 -31.57 13.17
CA LEU A 201 4.05 -30.76 14.13
C LEU A 201 5.21 -29.97 13.51
N ARG A 202 5.39 -30.07 12.19
CA ARG A 202 6.46 -29.37 11.47
C ARG A 202 5.96 -28.87 10.12
N ILE A 203 6.38 -27.66 9.76
CA ILE A 203 6.08 -27.01 8.48
C ILE A 203 7.38 -26.49 7.85
N PRO A 204 7.68 -26.84 6.58
CA PRO A 204 7.08 -27.97 5.86
C PRO A 204 7.35 -29.31 6.57
N ALA A 205 6.69 -30.39 6.15
CA ALA A 205 6.92 -31.71 6.75
C ALA A 205 8.39 -32.14 6.66
N GLU A 206 9.05 -31.82 5.54
CA GLU A 206 10.47 -32.06 5.29
C GLU A 206 11.11 -30.79 4.69
N GLY A 207 12.41 -30.57 4.93
CA GLY A 207 13.13 -29.42 4.39
C GLY A 207 12.64 -28.08 4.97
N ARG A 208 12.67 -27.03 4.17
CA ARG A 208 12.27 -25.66 4.56
C ARG A 208 11.51 -25.00 3.41
N VAL A 209 10.70 -23.98 3.72
CA VAL A 209 9.99 -23.21 2.69
C VAL A 209 10.82 -21.98 2.30
N ARG A 210 11.08 -21.78 1.01
CA ARG A 210 11.67 -20.53 0.50
C ARG A 210 10.64 -19.43 0.57
N LEU A 211 10.95 -18.33 1.25
CA LEU A 211 10.09 -17.15 1.25
C LEU A 211 10.37 -16.31 -0.01
N ASP A 212 9.31 -15.80 -0.64
CA ASP A 212 9.44 -14.83 -1.73
C ASP A 212 9.72 -13.44 -1.13
N VAL A 213 11.00 -13.04 -1.16
CA VAL A 213 11.47 -11.74 -0.68
C VAL A 213 12.09 -11.00 -1.84
N ARG A 214 11.71 -9.73 -2.03
CA ARG A 214 12.15 -8.86 -3.13
C ARG A 214 12.83 -7.61 -2.60
N ALA A 215 13.95 -7.22 -3.21
CA ALA A 215 14.50 -5.88 -3.06
C ALA A 215 13.70 -4.92 -3.94
N VAL A 216 13.06 -3.92 -3.34
CA VAL A 216 12.40 -2.85 -4.10
C VAL A 216 13.32 -1.64 -4.21
N PRO A 217 13.34 -0.92 -5.34
CA PRO A 217 14.04 0.35 -5.46
C PRO A 217 13.56 1.37 -4.41
N ARG A 218 14.36 2.39 -4.12
CA ARG A 218 13.93 3.54 -3.31
C ARG A 218 12.80 4.26 -4.03
N LEU A 219 11.76 4.68 -3.30
CA LEU A 219 10.74 5.58 -3.86
C LEU A 219 11.22 7.02 -3.66
N ASP A 220 11.51 7.72 -4.76
CA ASP A 220 11.84 9.15 -4.75
C ASP A 220 10.56 9.94 -5.05
N LEU A 221 10.01 10.63 -4.05
CA LEU A 221 8.79 11.42 -4.16
C LEU A 221 9.12 12.93 -4.15
N VAL A 222 8.65 13.63 -5.17
CA VAL A 222 8.68 15.08 -5.29
C VAL A 222 7.26 15.61 -5.12
N VAL A 223 7.02 16.34 -4.03
CA VAL A 223 5.73 16.99 -3.79
C VAL A 223 5.80 18.44 -4.21
N VAL A 224 4.95 18.83 -5.14
CA VAL A 224 4.94 20.17 -5.74
C VAL A 224 3.74 20.95 -5.22
N PRO A 225 3.91 22.01 -4.40
CA PRO A 225 2.84 22.93 -4.06
C PRO A 225 2.33 23.64 -5.32
N ILE A 226 1.12 23.33 -5.78
CA ILE A 226 0.50 23.97 -6.93
C ILE A 226 -0.37 25.13 -6.44
N VAL A 227 -0.22 26.32 -7.01
CA VAL A 227 -1.06 27.48 -6.69
C VAL A 227 -1.87 27.85 -7.92
N GLY A 228 -3.18 27.60 -7.87
CA GLY A 228 -4.14 28.08 -8.86
C GLY A 228 -4.58 29.54 -8.61
N PRO A 229 -5.41 30.11 -9.51
CA PRO A 229 -5.86 31.51 -9.43
C PRO A 229 -6.65 31.84 -8.15
N SER A 230 -7.35 30.85 -7.60
CA SER A 230 -8.24 30.99 -6.44
C SER A 230 -7.68 30.34 -5.17
N ASP A 231 -6.47 29.80 -5.22
CA ASP A 231 -5.98 28.91 -4.18
C ASP A 231 -5.25 29.66 -3.06
N PRO A 232 -5.54 29.35 -1.78
CA PRO A 232 -4.80 29.90 -0.66
C PRO A 232 -3.41 29.25 -0.59
N ALA A 233 -2.44 29.86 -1.27
CA ALA A 233 -1.06 29.37 -1.35
C ALA A 233 -0.41 29.08 0.03
N ALA A 234 -0.87 29.75 1.08
CA ALA A 234 -0.44 29.50 2.46
C ALA A 234 -0.86 28.10 2.97
N ALA A 235 -2.07 27.63 2.67
CA ALA A 235 -2.57 26.34 3.15
C ALA A 235 -1.81 25.17 2.52
N ILE A 236 -1.53 25.25 1.22
CA ILE A 236 -0.80 24.21 0.48
C ILE A 236 0.66 24.15 0.97
N ARG A 237 1.30 25.31 1.16
CA ARG A 237 2.63 25.38 1.76
C ARG A 237 2.66 24.86 3.20
N GLN A 238 1.60 25.10 3.98
CA GLN A 238 1.49 24.55 5.32
C GLN A 238 1.41 23.02 5.31
N TRP A 239 0.64 22.43 4.38
CA TRP A 239 0.53 20.97 4.28
C TRP A 239 1.82 20.31 3.80
N THR A 240 2.52 20.94 2.86
CA THR A 240 3.77 20.41 2.29
C THR A 240 5.01 20.68 3.16
N GLY A 241 5.03 21.76 3.95
CA GLY A 241 6.26 22.30 4.56
C GLY A 241 6.96 21.43 5.62
N ASP A 242 6.27 20.48 6.22
CA ASP A 242 6.82 19.51 7.19
C ASP A 242 6.86 18.07 6.63
N MET A 243 6.65 17.91 5.31
CA MET A 243 6.62 16.59 4.71
C MET A 243 8.03 15.99 4.65
N ALA A 244 8.19 14.88 5.36
CA ALA A 244 9.41 14.10 5.43
C ALA A 244 9.07 12.60 5.28
N PRO A 245 10.06 11.74 4.96
CA PRO A 245 9.83 10.30 4.77
C PRO A 245 9.10 9.59 5.91
N GLY A 246 9.24 10.06 7.16
CA GLY A 246 8.56 9.52 8.35
C GLY A 246 7.27 10.24 8.76
N SER A 247 6.85 11.29 8.05
CA SER A 247 5.67 12.08 8.42
C SER A 247 4.38 11.24 8.39
N GLN A 248 3.39 11.62 9.22
CA GLN A 248 2.07 10.99 9.26
C GLN A 248 1.33 11.12 7.92
N LYS A 249 1.61 12.18 7.15
CA LYS A 249 1.03 12.41 5.82
C LYS A 249 1.35 11.31 4.81
N LEU A 250 2.45 10.58 5.02
CA LEU A 250 2.91 9.49 4.16
C LEU A 250 2.79 8.12 4.84
N GLN A 251 2.11 8.04 5.98
CA GLN A 251 1.91 6.79 6.72
C GLN A 251 1.18 5.76 5.87
N LEU A 252 0.03 6.13 5.30
CA LEU A 252 -0.78 5.23 4.47
C LEU A 252 0.05 4.67 3.32
N LEU A 253 0.75 5.54 2.58
CA LEU A 253 1.68 5.17 1.51
C LEU A 253 2.68 4.09 1.95
N ARG A 254 3.35 4.27 3.09
CA ARG A 254 4.33 3.29 3.58
C ARG A 254 3.68 1.95 3.99
N SER A 255 2.43 2.01 4.47
CA SER A 255 1.68 0.84 4.91
C SER A 255 1.13 0.01 3.74
N VAL A 256 0.70 0.65 2.66
CA VAL A 256 -0.14 0.01 1.64
C VAL A 256 0.48 -0.02 0.23
N LEU A 257 1.58 0.70 -0.01
CA LEU A 257 2.34 0.60 -1.26
C LEU A 257 3.68 -0.13 -1.03
N PRO A 258 4.25 -0.76 -2.09
CA PRO A 258 5.52 -1.49 -2.04
C PRO A 258 6.73 -0.56 -1.89
N VAL A 259 6.89 0.02 -0.69
CA VAL A 259 7.95 0.98 -0.36
C VAL A 259 8.74 0.48 0.84
N LYS A 260 10.07 0.42 0.68
CA LYS A 260 11.03 0.20 1.79
C LYS A 260 11.70 1.52 2.17
N ASP A 261 12.51 2.03 1.24
CA ASP A 261 13.22 3.29 1.41
C ASP A 261 12.44 4.39 0.68
N LEU A 262 12.22 5.51 1.36
CA LEU A 262 11.47 6.66 0.85
C LEU A 262 12.33 7.92 0.97
N SER A 263 12.51 8.62 -0.15
CA SER A 263 13.06 9.99 -0.18
C SER A 263 11.93 10.94 -0.51
N VAL A 264 11.86 12.07 0.19
CA VAL A 264 10.85 13.09 -0.06
C VAL A 264 11.54 14.43 -0.28
N ARG A 265 11.22 15.08 -1.39
CA ARG A 265 11.59 16.46 -1.69
C ARG A 265 10.34 17.28 -1.87
N VAL A 266 10.25 18.40 -1.15
CA VAL A 266 9.20 19.40 -1.38
C VAL A 266 9.76 20.42 -2.37
N HIS A 267 9.09 20.59 -3.51
CA HIS A 267 9.44 21.60 -4.51
C HIS A 267 9.02 22.99 -4.02
N GLU A 268 9.67 24.05 -4.52
CA GLU A 268 9.44 25.44 -4.10
C GLU A 268 8.09 26.03 -4.53
N GLY A 269 7.37 25.30 -5.38
CA GLY A 269 6.02 25.59 -5.85
C GLY A 269 5.93 25.82 -7.35
N PHE A 270 4.72 25.74 -7.87
CA PHE A 270 4.40 25.93 -9.29
C PHE A 270 3.04 26.62 -9.40
N VAL A 271 2.89 27.53 -10.37
CA VAL A 271 1.64 28.27 -10.59
C VAL A 271 0.98 27.79 -11.88
N THR A 272 -0.33 27.56 -11.82
CA THR A 272 -1.15 27.19 -12.97
C THR A 272 -2.33 28.17 -13.09
N THR A 273 -2.88 28.31 -14.30
CA THR A 273 -4.19 28.93 -14.52
C THR A 273 -5.23 27.96 -15.08
N ALA A 274 -4.94 26.65 -15.07
CA ALA A 274 -5.88 25.63 -15.50
C ALA A 274 -7.17 25.64 -14.65
N ASN A 275 -8.32 25.40 -15.30
CA ASN A 275 -9.62 25.45 -14.64
C ASN A 275 -10.04 24.08 -14.11
N LEU A 276 -9.83 23.83 -12.81
CA LEU A 276 -10.12 22.55 -12.16
C LEU A 276 -11.63 22.27 -11.94
N ALA A 277 -12.51 23.20 -12.31
CA ALA A 277 -13.96 22.93 -12.42
C ALA A 277 -14.30 22.13 -13.70
N MET A 278 -13.33 21.87 -14.58
CA MET A 278 -13.49 21.16 -15.84
C MET A 278 -12.46 20.03 -15.96
N GLY A 279 -12.86 18.88 -16.51
CA GLY A 279 -11.94 17.74 -16.69
C GLY A 279 -10.75 18.07 -17.60
N ALA A 280 -10.97 18.93 -18.60
CA ALA A 280 -9.91 19.49 -19.44
C ALA A 280 -8.81 20.17 -18.60
N GLY A 281 -9.18 20.99 -17.62
CA GLY A 281 -8.23 21.72 -16.77
C GLY A 281 -7.39 20.82 -15.87
N TRP A 282 -7.94 19.68 -15.44
CA TRP A 282 -7.14 18.66 -14.73
C TRP A 282 -6.09 18.03 -15.64
N GLY A 283 -6.46 17.67 -16.87
CA GLY A 283 -5.53 17.15 -17.86
C GLY A 283 -4.43 18.16 -18.21
N GLU A 284 -4.78 19.43 -18.31
CA GLU A 284 -3.85 20.56 -18.52
C GLU A 284 -2.86 20.73 -17.36
N LEU A 285 -3.33 20.74 -16.12
CA LEU A 285 -2.44 20.81 -14.95
C LEU A 285 -1.50 19.60 -14.89
N LEU A 286 -1.99 18.41 -15.22
CA LEU A 286 -1.17 17.22 -15.23
C LEU A 286 -0.07 17.28 -16.31
N THR A 287 -0.36 17.78 -17.53
CA THR A 287 0.68 17.96 -18.56
C THR A 287 1.70 19.03 -18.16
N GLU A 288 1.28 20.09 -17.48
CA GLU A 288 2.17 21.12 -16.91
C GLU A 288 3.13 20.51 -15.87
N LEU A 289 2.65 19.62 -15.01
CA LEU A 289 3.50 18.90 -14.05
C LEU A 289 4.47 17.93 -14.74
N VAL A 290 4.04 17.23 -15.79
CA VAL A 290 4.92 16.37 -16.60
C VAL A 290 6.03 17.19 -17.25
N LEU A 291 5.72 18.37 -17.79
CA LEU A 291 6.73 19.29 -18.33
C LEU A 291 7.74 19.72 -17.25
N LEU A 292 7.26 20.08 -16.06
CA LEU A 292 8.13 20.42 -14.93
C LEU A 292 9.08 19.25 -14.62
N ARG A 293 8.54 18.03 -14.52
CA ARG A 293 9.31 16.80 -14.30
C ARG A 293 10.37 16.56 -15.38
N ILE A 294 10.02 16.75 -16.66
CA ILE A 294 10.97 16.62 -17.79
C ILE A 294 12.12 17.62 -17.64
N ARG A 295 11.80 18.90 -17.36
CA ARG A 295 12.82 19.94 -17.17
C ARG A 295 13.73 19.71 -15.96
N GLU A 296 13.22 19.03 -14.93
CA GLU A 296 14.01 18.62 -13.76
C GLU A 296 14.76 17.28 -13.94
N GLY A 297 14.74 16.70 -15.15
CA GLY A 297 15.52 15.50 -15.49
C GLY A 297 14.81 14.17 -15.20
N GLU A 298 13.48 14.16 -15.11
CA GLU A 298 12.64 12.95 -15.07
C GLU A 298 12.93 11.98 -13.90
N GLN A 299 13.38 12.51 -12.75
CA GLN A 299 13.71 11.68 -11.59
C GLN A 299 12.57 11.59 -10.58
N GLY A 300 12.14 10.36 -10.27
CA GLY A 300 11.15 10.09 -9.23
C GLY A 300 9.70 10.36 -9.65
N TYR A 301 8.82 10.27 -8.65
CA TYR A 301 7.38 10.46 -8.71
C TYR A 301 7.02 11.90 -8.37
N TYR A 302 6.27 12.57 -9.23
CA TYR A 302 5.80 13.94 -8.99
C TYR A 302 4.34 13.91 -8.58
N TYR A 303 4.07 14.47 -7.40
CA TYR A 303 2.71 14.73 -6.93
C TYR A 303 2.47 16.23 -6.82
N GLY A 304 1.64 16.79 -7.70
CA GLY A 304 1.19 18.17 -7.65
C GLY A 304 0.06 18.34 -6.64
N ALA A 305 0.39 18.85 -5.44
CA ALA A 305 -0.60 19.09 -4.39
C ALA A 305 -1.31 20.42 -4.62
N VAL A 306 -2.62 20.40 -4.89
CA VAL A 306 -3.44 21.57 -5.20
C VAL A 306 -4.62 21.70 -4.26
N GLN A 307 -4.90 22.90 -3.77
CA GLN A 307 -6.10 23.12 -2.94
C GLN A 307 -7.32 23.17 -3.86
N LEU A 308 -8.34 22.35 -3.55
CA LEU A 308 -9.54 22.32 -4.37
C LEU A 308 -10.56 23.39 -3.95
N GLY A 309 -11.13 24.06 -4.95
CA GLY A 309 -12.33 24.89 -4.81
C GLY A 309 -13.59 24.04 -4.61
N ALA A 310 -14.69 24.68 -4.21
CA ALA A 310 -15.96 24.00 -3.96
C ALA A 310 -16.61 23.40 -5.24
N ASP A 311 -16.15 23.84 -6.40
CA ASP A 311 -16.58 23.47 -7.75
C ASP A 311 -15.62 22.49 -8.44
N ALA A 312 -14.55 22.05 -7.77
CA ALA A 312 -13.67 21.02 -8.29
C ALA A 312 -14.45 19.72 -8.51
N ILE A 313 -14.26 19.11 -9.68
CA ILE A 313 -15.03 17.93 -10.09
C ILE A 313 -14.41 16.59 -9.66
N TRP A 314 -13.10 16.59 -9.35
CA TRP A 314 -12.32 15.42 -8.93
C TRP A 314 -11.45 15.77 -7.72
N ASP A 315 -10.99 14.74 -7.01
CA ASP A 315 -10.04 14.89 -5.90
C ASP A 315 -8.58 14.81 -6.37
N GLY A 316 -8.33 14.08 -7.46
CA GLY A 316 -7.03 13.82 -8.03
C GLY A 316 -7.13 13.45 -9.53
N LEU A 317 -5.97 13.47 -10.19
CA LEU A 317 -5.77 12.92 -11.52
C LEU A 317 -4.37 12.31 -11.65
N GLY A 318 -4.31 11.01 -11.92
CA GLY A 318 -3.07 10.26 -12.08
C GLY A 318 -2.83 9.73 -13.50
N GLN A 319 -1.57 9.74 -13.96
CA GLN A 319 -1.19 8.91 -15.10
C GLN A 319 -1.03 7.45 -14.70
N ILE A 320 -1.57 6.55 -15.53
CA ILE A 320 -1.45 5.12 -15.31
C ILE A 320 -0.10 4.63 -15.85
N GLY A 321 0.79 4.21 -14.95
CA GLY A 321 2.10 3.65 -15.29
C GLY A 321 3.13 4.70 -15.73
N TYR A 322 2.97 5.94 -15.27
CA TYR A 322 3.97 7.00 -15.43
C TYR A 322 4.06 7.85 -14.14
N PRO A 323 5.24 8.33 -13.72
CA PRO A 323 5.45 8.91 -12.37
C PRO A 323 4.99 10.37 -12.22
N ALA A 324 3.76 10.70 -12.63
CA ALA A 324 3.19 12.03 -12.47
C ALA A 324 1.70 11.96 -12.13
N SER A 325 1.30 12.73 -11.11
CA SER A 325 -0.08 12.87 -10.67
C SER A 325 -0.33 14.21 -9.98
N VAL A 326 -1.57 14.64 -9.93
CA VAL A 326 -2.01 15.89 -9.27
C VAL A 326 -3.21 15.58 -8.39
N GLY A 327 -3.37 16.31 -7.28
CA GLY A 327 -4.54 16.08 -6.42
C GLY A 327 -4.53 16.90 -5.15
N ARG A 328 -5.59 16.73 -4.36
CA ARG A 328 -5.78 17.46 -3.12
C ARG A 328 -4.72 17.10 -2.07
N PRO A 329 -4.40 18.01 -1.14
CA PRO A 329 -3.37 17.77 -0.13
C PRO A 329 -3.88 16.86 1.01
N ASP A 330 -4.05 15.57 0.74
CA ASP A 330 -4.38 14.57 1.76
C ASP A 330 -3.71 13.20 1.52
N PRO A 331 -3.55 12.38 2.58
CA PRO A 331 -2.84 11.11 2.47
C PRO A 331 -3.51 10.08 1.57
N VAL A 332 -4.85 10.04 1.49
CA VAL A 332 -5.56 9.02 0.72
C VAL A 332 -5.42 9.29 -0.75
N THR A 333 -5.74 10.51 -1.21
CA THR A 333 -5.60 10.88 -2.62
C THR A 333 -4.16 10.78 -3.08
N LEU A 334 -3.18 11.31 -2.34
CA LEU A 334 -1.76 11.15 -2.70
C LEU A 334 -1.40 9.67 -2.90
N THR A 335 -1.82 8.80 -1.99
CA THR A 335 -1.49 7.37 -2.08
C THR A 335 -2.23 6.69 -3.24
N HIS A 336 -3.49 7.05 -3.50
CA HIS A 336 -4.30 6.59 -4.63
C HIS A 336 -3.65 6.95 -5.97
N GLU A 337 -3.27 8.22 -6.12
CA GLU A 337 -2.65 8.71 -7.35
C GLU A 337 -1.27 8.09 -7.63
N LEU A 338 -0.48 7.86 -6.58
CA LEU A 338 0.75 7.09 -6.71
C LEU A 338 0.48 5.62 -7.11
N GLY A 339 -0.66 5.08 -6.72
CA GLY A 339 -1.15 3.78 -7.22
C GLY A 339 -1.35 3.78 -8.73
N HIS A 340 -1.98 4.81 -9.30
CA HIS A 340 -2.04 4.98 -10.76
C HIS A 340 -0.65 5.06 -11.38
N ASN A 341 0.27 5.83 -10.80
CA ASN A 341 1.64 5.93 -11.29
C ASN A 341 2.38 4.57 -11.29
N MET A 342 1.97 3.62 -10.43
CA MET A 342 2.43 2.23 -10.40
C MET A 342 1.62 1.28 -11.31
N GLY A 343 0.86 1.83 -12.25
CA GLY A 343 0.10 1.08 -13.25
C GLY A 343 -1.22 0.49 -12.76
N LEU A 344 -1.70 0.88 -11.58
CA LEU A 344 -2.97 0.39 -11.06
C LEU A 344 -4.16 1.09 -11.75
N ARG A 345 -5.24 0.34 -11.93
CA ARG A 345 -6.55 0.84 -12.37
C ARG A 345 -7.51 0.83 -11.18
N HIS A 346 -8.67 1.46 -11.33
CA HIS A 346 -9.63 1.52 -10.22
C HIS A 346 -10.18 0.14 -9.83
N ALA A 347 -10.40 -0.06 -8.54
CA ALA A 347 -11.19 -1.19 -8.05
C ALA A 347 -12.69 -0.89 -8.24
N PRO A 348 -13.57 -1.91 -8.41
CA PRO A 348 -14.98 -1.72 -8.71
C PRO A 348 -15.79 -1.32 -7.45
N CYS A 349 -15.54 -0.12 -6.91
CA CYS A 349 -16.28 0.44 -5.78
C CYS A 349 -16.45 1.96 -5.90
N GLY A 350 -17.63 2.45 -5.51
CA GLY A 350 -17.89 3.89 -5.38
C GLY A 350 -18.14 4.61 -6.70
N GLY A 351 -18.46 3.88 -7.77
CA GLY A 351 -18.79 4.47 -9.07
C GLY A 351 -17.57 4.86 -9.91
N ALA A 352 -16.41 4.26 -9.65
CA ALA A 352 -15.23 4.39 -10.49
C ALA A 352 -15.56 4.11 -11.97
N ILE A 353 -15.04 4.95 -12.85
CA ILE A 353 -15.19 4.83 -14.30
C ILE A 353 -14.20 3.77 -14.79
N ASP A 354 -14.63 2.88 -15.68
CA ASP A 354 -13.79 1.83 -16.27
C ASP A 354 -12.92 1.06 -15.25
N PRO A 355 -13.53 0.48 -14.19
CA PRO A 355 -12.79 -0.27 -13.18
C PRO A 355 -12.01 -1.43 -13.81
N ASP A 356 -10.92 -1.85 -13.17
CA ASP A 356 -10.09 -2.96 -13.61
C ASP A 356 -10.96 -4.22 -13.80
N PRO A 357 -11.16 -4.69 -15.05
CA PRO A 357 -12.00 -5.85 -15.32
C PRO A 357 -11.39 -7.15 -14.78
N ALA A 358 -10.10 -7.15 -14.44
CA ALA A 358 -9.41 -8.28 -13.84
C ALA A 358 -9.39 -8.24 -12.29
N TYR A 359 -9.95 -7.19 -11.67
CA TYR A 359 -10.01 -7.10 -10.22
C TYR A 359 -10.88 -8.25 -9.65
N PRO A 360 -10.34 -9.09 -8.73
CA PRO A 360 -10.96 -10.37 -8.41
C PRO A 360 -12.03 -10.31 -7.31
N TYR A 361 -12.20 -9.16 -6.65
CA TYR A 361 -13.05 -9.07 -5.46
C TYR A 361 -14.25 -8.13 -5.66
N ASP A 362 -15.44 -8.69 -5.48
CA ASP A 362 -16.69 -7.96 -5.63
C ASP A 362 -16.77 -6.72 -4.73
N GLY A 363 -17.30 -5.63 -5.28
CA GLY A 363 -17.50 -4.38 -4.56
C GLY A 363 -16.21 -3.79 -3.98
N GLY A 364 -15.08 -4.05 -4.63
CA GLY A 364 -13.75 -3.52 -4.30
C GLY A 364 -13.21 -3.97 -2.94
N ALA A 365 -13.64 -5.11 -2.40
CA ALA A 365 -13.07 -5.65 -1.16
C ALA A 365 -11.57 -5.96 -1.32
N ILE A 366 -10.77 -5.90 -0.24
CA ILE A 366 -9.31 -6.16 -0.32
C ILE A 366 -8.94 -7.65 -0.47
N GLY A 367 -9.88 -8.56 -0.22
CA GLY A 367 -9.79 -10.00 -0.50
C GLY A 367 -8.90 -10.83 0.44
N ALA A 368 -7.87 -10.21 1.01
CA ALA A 368 -6.97 -10.81 1.98
C ALA A 368 -6.92 -10.01 3.29
N TRP A 369 -6.50 -10.63 4.40
CA TRP A 369 -6.37 -9.93 5.67
C TRP A 369 -5.13 -9.04 5.67
N GLY A 370 -5.33 -7.76 5.96
CA GLY A 370 -4.23 -6.82 6.17
C GLY A 370 -3.77 -6.78 7.63
N TYR A 371 -2.65 -6.12 7.85
CA TYR A 371 -2.16 -5.80 9.19
C TYR A 371 -1.54 -4.41 9.19
N ASP A 372 -2.05 -3.54 10.04
CA ASP A 372 -1.51 -2.20 10.25
C ASP A 372 -0.56 -2.23 11.45
N PHE A 373 0.72 -2.02 11.19
CA PHE A 373 1.77 -2.01 12.22
C PHE A 373 1.67 -0.81 13.15
N GLU A 374 1.02 0.29 12.75
CA GLU A 374 0.92 1.47 13.61
C GLU A 374 -0.17 1.31 14.66
N SER A 375 -1.33 0.82 14.24
CA SER A 375 -2.45 0.56 15.15
C SER A 375 -2.49 -0.87 15.70
N GLU A 376 -1.49 -1.68 15.34
CA GLU A 376 -1.31 -3.10 15.73
C GLU A 376 -2.57 -3.96 15.51
N ARG A 377 -3.33 -3.70 14.44
CA ARG A 377 -4.64 -4.34 14.20
C ARG A 377 -4.69 -5.05 12.85
N VAL A 378 -5.49 -6.11 12.81
CA VAL A 378 -5.85 -6.78 11.57
C VAL A 378 -6.87 -5.95 10.79
N ILE A 379 -6.72 -5.94 9.47
CA ILE A 379 -7.59 -5.22 8.54
C ILE A 379 -8.49 -6.24 7.85
N ASN A 380 -9.80 -6.04 7.99
CA ASN A 380 -10.79 -7.02 7.56
C ASN A 380 -10.88 -7.11 6.03
N ALA A 381 -10.70 -8.33 5.53
CA ALA A 381 -10.60 -8.64 4.10
C ALA A 381 -11.83 -8.23 3.26
N THR A 382 -13.02 -8.19 3.85
CA THR A 382 -14.29 -7.95 3.15
C THR A 382 -14.92 -6.60 3.47
N LEU A 383 -14.68 -6.07 4.68
CA LEU A 383 -15.18 -4.77 5.10
C LEU A 383 -14.35 -3.61 4.54
N TYR A 384 -13.03 -3.77 4.46
CA TYR A 384 -12.15 -2.76 3.88
C TYR A 384 -12.19 -2.82 2.36
N LYS A 385 -12.01 -1.65 1.77
CA LYS A 385 -12.07 -1.42 0.34
C LYS A 385 -10.68 -1.10 -0.19
N ASP A 386 -10.41 -1.55 -1.40
CA ASP A 386 -9.14 -1.33 -2.04
C ASP A 386 -8.88 0.17 -2.23
N LEU A 387 -7.64 0.58 -1.97
CA LEU A 387 -7.14 1.94 -2.12
C LEU A 387 -7.55 2.56 -3.45
N MET A 388 -7.58 1.77 -4.53
CA MET A 388 -7.92 2.21 -5.88
C MET A 388 -9.44 2.29 -6.13
N GLY A 389 -10.29 2.12 -5.13
CA GLY A 389 -11.72 2.41 -5.21
C GLY A 389 -12.08 3.74 -4.54
N TYR A 390 -13.35 4.14 -4.64
CA TYR A 390 -13.86 5.37 -4.01
C TYR A 390 -14.72 5.08 -2.77
N CYS A 391 -14.41 4.01 -2.07
CA CYS A 391 -15.17 3.57 -0.91
C CYS A 391 -14.30 3.51 0.33
N ASP A 392 -14.91 3.75 1.48
CA ASP A 392 -14.28 3.64 2.78
C ASP A 392 -14.80 2.44 3.59
N PRO A 393 -14.02 1.93 4.56
CA PRO A 393 -12.65 2.33 4.89
C PRO A 393 -11.61 1.71 3.93
N VAL A 394 -10.54 2.45 3.63
CA VAL A 394 -9.52 2.05 2.64
C VAL A 394 -8.35 1.23 3.20
N TRP A 395 -7.86 0.29 2.39
CA TRP A 395 -6.58 -0.42 2.51
C TRP A 395 -6.18 -0.99 1.14
N ILE A 396 -4.98 -1.55 0.93
CA ILE A 396 -4.65 -2.19 -0.36
C ILE A 396 -5.09 -3.67 -0.38
N SER A 397 -5.57 -4.15 -1.52
CA SER A 397 -5.74 -5.59 -1.78
C SER A 397 -4.41 -6.28 -2.05
N ASP A 398 -4.37 -7.59 -1.84
CA ASP A 398 -3.22 -8.40 -2.23
C ASP A 398 -2.98 -8.36 -3.75
N TYR A 399 -4.06 -8.26 -4.53
CA TYR A 399 -4.05 -8.11 -5.98
C TYR A 399 -3.33 -6.83 -6.43
N HIS A 400 -3.76 -5.65 -5.95
CA HIS A 400 -3.14 -4.39 -6.35
C HIS A 400 -1.75 -4.20 -5.73
N PHE A 401 -1.52 -4.66 -4.49
CA PHE A 401 -0.17 -4.64 -3.92
C PHE A 401 0.82 -5.45 -4.76
N SER A 402 0.43 -6.65 -5.21
CA SER A 402 1.29 -7.51 -6.04
C SER A 402 1.55 -6.91 -7.42
N ARG A 403 0.57 -6.22 -8.02
CA ARG A 403 0.75 -5.49 -9.29
C ARG A 403 1.66 -4.29 -9.15
N ALA A 404 1.47 -3.48 -8.11
CA ALA A 404 2.35 -2.37 -7.80
C ALA A 404 3.78 -2.87 -7.55
N MET A 405 3.95 -3.97 -6.81
CA MET A 405 5.24 -4.62 -6.60
C MET A 405 5.87 -5.03 -7.94
N GLY A 406 5.09 -5.67 -8.81
CA GLY A 406 5.52 -6.02 -10.16
C GLY A 406 5.99 -4.81 -10.95
N TYR A 407 5.21 -3.71 -10.95
CA TYR A 407 5.60 -2.46 -11.62
C TYR A 407 6.92 -1.91 -11.09
N ARG A 408 7.06 -1.78 -9.75
CA ARG A 408 8.28 -1.30 -9.09
C ARG A 408 9.50 -2.13 -9.46
N LEU A 409 9.35 -3.45 -9.56
CA LEU A 409 10.45 -4.31 -9.99
C LEU A 409 10.68 -4.14 -11.49
N PHE A 410 9.73 -4.44 -12.36
CA PHE A 410 10.00 -4.48 -13.81
C PHE A 410 10.29 -3.13 -14.48
N ARG A 411 9.71 -2.03 -13.99
CA ARG A 411 9.82 -0.70 -14.62
C ARG A 411 10.78 0.24 -13.90
N GLU A 412 11.12 -0.04 -12.64
CA GLU A 412 12.06 0.77 -11.85
C GLU A 412 13.27 0.02 -11.32
N GLU A 413 13.47 -1.26 -11.66
CA GLU A 413 14.79 -1.88 -11.50
C GLU A 413 15.83 -0.92 -12.09
N PRO A 414 16.91 -0.61 -11.34
CA PRO A 414 17.96 0.23 -11.87
C PRO A 414 18.44 -0.43 -13.15
N ALA A 415 18.30 0.28 -14.28
CA ALA A 415 19.13 -0.03 -15.44
C ALA A 415 20.56 -0.19 -14.89
N PRO A 416 21.25 -1.30 -15.17
CA PRO A 416 22.64 -1.42 -14.72
C PRO A 416 23.35 -0.13 -15.11
N ALA A 417 24.20 0.39 -14.22
CA ALA A 417 24.98 1.61 -14.44
C ALA A 417 25.94 1.54 -15.66
N ALA A 418 25.74 0.58 -16.56
CA ALA A 418 26.39 0.36 -17.84
C ALA A 418 25.38 -0.27 -18.81
N ALA A 419 24.40 0.52 -19.26
CA ALA A 419 23.72 0.36 -20.54
C ALA A 419 22.97 1.68 -20.82
N ALA A 420 23.72 2.76 -21.09
CA ALA A 420 23.57 3.45 -22.37
C ALA A 420 23.10 2.43 -23.43
N LEU A 421 21.79 2.29 -23.57
CA LEU A 421 21.21 1.75 -24.78
C LEU A 421 21.86 2.51 -25.93
N ASP A 422 22.42 1.77 -26.88
CA ASP A 422 22.87 2.26 -28.18
C ASP A 422 21.66 2.80 -28.96
N TRP A 423 21.11 3.91 -28.49
CA TRP A 423 20.63 4.96 -29.36
C TRP A 423 21.83 5.89 -29.51
N PRO A 424 22.24 6.29 -30.72
CA PRO A 424 23.19 7.39 -30.79
C PRO A 424 22.55 8.51 -29.99
N ALA A 425 23.31 9.12 -29.07
CA ALA A 425 23.07 10.51 -28.72
C ALA A 425 23.03 11.24 -30.07
N ALA A 426 21.85 11.28 -30.68
CA ALA A 426 21.59 11.90 -31.96
C ALA A 426 21.56 13.38 -31.60
N SER A 427 22.77 13.90 -31.41
CA SER A 427 23.11 15.29 -31.16
C SER A 427 22.22 15.96 -30.11
N GLN A 428 22.53 15.80 -28.83
CA GLN A 428 22.62 17.03 -28.05
C GLN A 428 24.05 17.54 -28.25
N ARG A 429 24.21 18.48 -29.17
CA ARG A 429 25.31 19.43 -29.03
C ARG A 429 24.95 20.34 -27.85
N ALA A 430 25.94 20.73 -27.06
CA ALA A 430 25.74 21.80 -26.09
C ALA A 430 25.17 23.03 -26.83
N GLY A 431 23.93 23.41 -26.53
CA GLY A 431 23.22 24.54 -27.16
C GLY A 431 22.05 24.18 -28.10
N ASP A 432 21.71 22.90 -28.32
CA ASP A 432 20.54 22.54 -29.13
C ASP A 432 19.23 22.87 -28.39
N ARG A 433 18.39 23.75 -28.95
CA ARG A 433 17.06 24.07 -28.42
C ARG A 433 16.10 22.91 -28.68
N THR A 434 15.10 22.71 -27.82
CA THR A 434 14.04 21.70 -28.05
C THR A 434 12.69 22.37 -28.28
N LEU A 435 11.92 21.79 -29.19
CA LEU A 435 10.53 22.13 -29.45
C LEU A 435 9.64 21.29 -28.53
N LEU A 436 8.94 21.95 -27.62
CA LEU A 436 7.90 21.34 -26.81
C LEU A 436 6.66 21.10 -27.66
N LEU A 437 6.24 19.84 -27.75
CA LEU A 437 4.99 19.40 -28.34
C LEU A 437 4.22 18.61 -27.30
N TRP A 438 3.00 19.03 -27.02
CA TRP A 438 2.21 18.49 -25.92
C TRP A 438 0.73 18.70 -26.17
N GLY A 439 -0.07 17.85 -25.57
CA GLY A 439 -1.49 17.81 -25.87
C GLY A 439 -2.19 16.62 -25.26
N ARG A 440 -3.44 16.44 -25.69
CA ARG A 440 -4.40 15.50 -25.09
C ARG A 440 -5.22 14.82 -26.18
N ALA A 441 -5.52 13.54 -25.96
CA ALA A 441 -6.55 12.81 -26.67
C ALA A 441 -7.65 12.50 -25.65
N ASP A 442 -8.81 13.11 -25.81
CA ASP A 442 -9.97 12.88 -24.95
C ASP A 442 -11.19 12.48 -25.79
N LEU A 443 -12.34 12.31 -25.14
CA LEU A 443 -13.59 11.93 -25.82
C LEU A 443 -14.08 13.02 -26.80
N ASP A 444 -13.68 14.27 -26.61
CA ASP A 444 -14.08 15.41 -27.45
C ASP A 444 -13.14 15.59 -28.66
N GLY A 445 -11.98 14.93 -28.64
CA GLY A 445 -11.09 14.77 -29.78
C GLY A 445 -9.61 14.93 -29.43
N LEU A 446 -8.84 15.36 -30.43
CA LEU A 446 -7.41 15.62 -30.29
C LEU A 446 -7.18 17.11 -30.08
N ILE A 447 -6.32 17.46 -29.12
CA ILE A 447 -5.95 18.84 -28.81
C ILE A 447 -4.42 18.96 -28.75
N LEU A 448 -3.87 19.99 -29.41
CA LEU A 448 -2.51 20.45 -29.19
C LEU A 448 -2.52 21.76 -28.42
N ASP A 449 -1.70 21.83 -27.38
CA ASP A 449 -1.34 23.09 -26.74
C ASP A 449 -0.32 23.86 -27.61
N PRO A 450 -0.21 25.20 -27.46
CA PRO A 450 0.82 25.98 -28.11
C PRO A 450 2.21 25.37 -27.88
N ALA A 451 3.02 25.31 -28.94
CA ALA A 451 4.39 24.81 -28.89
C ALA A 451 5.35 25.90 -28.43
N PHE A 452 6.43 25.50 -27.76
CA PHE A 452 7.44 26.41 -27.24
C PHE A 452 8.84 25.93 -27.61
N MET A 453 9.74 26.86 -27.91
CA MET A 453 11.17 26.56 -27.85
C MET A 453 11.59 26.63 -26.38
N VAL A 454 12.06 25.51 -25.84
CA VAL A 454 12.44 25.38 -24.43
C VAL A 454 13.88 24.86 -24.30
N ASP A 455 14.52 25.23 -23.20
CA ASP A 455 15.74 24.58 -22.73
C ASP A 455 15.34 23.40 -21.84
N ALA A 456 15.29 22.20 -22.39
CA ALA A 456 14.88 20.99 -21.68
C ALA A 456 15.62 19.78 -22.24
N PRO A 457 15.87 18.73 -21.43
CA PRO A 457 16.34 17.45 -21.93
C PRO A 457 15.41 16.93 -23.03
N VAL A 458 15.98 16.23 -24.00
CA VAL A 458 15.21 15.58 -25.07
C VAL A 458 14.36 14.45 -24.46
N SER A 459 13.06 14.51 -24.67
CA SER A 459 12.09 13.50 -24.27
C SER A 459 11.23 13.18 -25.49
N LEU A 460 11.42 11.97 -26.02
CA LEU A 460 10.78 11.46 -27.23
C LEU A 460 9.92 10.24 -26.88
N PRO A 461 8.96 9.85 -27.75
CA PRO A 461 8.21 8.61 -27.57
C PRO A 461 9.13 7.40 -27.38
N THR A 462 8.79 6.55 -26.42
CA THR A 462 9.54 5.31 -26.12
C THR A 462 8.90 4.08 -26.76
N GLU A 463 7.63 4.16 -27.14
CA GLU A 463 6.85 3.08 -27.75
C GLU A 463 6.04 3.65 -28.92
N ASP A 464 5.98 2.92 -30.05
CA ASP A 464 5.12 3.26 -31.18
C ASP A 464 3.64 3.05 -30.83
N GLY A 465 2.75 3.79 -31.49
CA GLY A 465 1.31 3.65 -31.30
C GLY A 465 0.45 4.26 -32.41
N PRO A 466 -0.88 4.29 -32.22
CA PRO A 466 -1.82 4.75 -33.23
C PRO A 466 -1.82 6.27 -33.40
N TYR A 467 -1.17 6.99 -32.50
CA TYR A 467 -1.06 8.45 -32.54
C TYR A 467 0.18 8.88 -33.30
N ARG A 468 0.09 10.02 -34.00
CA ARG A 468 1.20 10.58 -34.78
C ARG A 468 1.27 12.10 -34.68
N LEU A 469 2.47 12.63 -34.45
CA LEU A 469 2.82 14.05 -34.64
C LEU A 469 3.66 14.21 -35.90
N GLU A 470 3.24 15.07 -36.81
CA GLU A 470 4.01 15.43 -38.01
C GLU A 470 4.24 16.94 -38.08
N GLY A 471 5.52 17.34 -38.05
CA GLY A 471 5.91 18.71 -38.33
C GLY A 471 6.11 18.91 -39.82
N LEU A 472 5.45 19.88 -40.42
CA LEU A 472 5.50 20.17 -41.85
C LEU A 472 5.99 21.60 -42.08
N GLY A 473 6.84 21.79 -43.09
CA GLY A 473 7.30 23.10 -43.53
C GLY A 473 6.38 23.74 -44.59
N PRO A 474 6.74 24.94 -45.10
CA PRO A 474 5.85 25.78 -45.91
C PRO A 474 5.39 25.21 -47.26
N ARG A 475 6.03 24.14 -47.77
CA ARG A 475 5.62 23.46 -49.01
C ARG A 475 5.05 22.07 -48.73
N GLY A 476 4.70 21.78 -47.48
CA GLY A 476 4.20 20.47 -47.03
C GLY A 476 5.29 19.42 -46.85
N GLU A 477 6.57 19.80 -46.94
CA GLU A 477 7.68 18.90 -46.65
C GLU A 477 7.71 18.52 -45.18
N ARG A 478 7.85 17.23 -44.89
CA ARG A 478 7.89 16.72 -43.52
C ARG A 478 9.26 16.96 -42.87
N ARG A 479 9.26 17.67 -41.74
CA ARG A 479 10.42 17.96 -40.89
C ARG A 479 10.68 16.85 -39.88
N PHE A 480 9.62 16.35 -39.24
CA PHE A 480 9.67 15.20 -38.36
C PHE A 480 8.36 14.40 -38.40
N SER A 481 8.41 13.14 -37.97
CA SER A 481 7.24 12.27 -37.77
C SER A 481 7.49 11.41 -36.55
N LEU A 482 6.62 11.49 -35.55
CA LEU A 482 6.71 10.71 -34.32
C LEU A 482 5.43 9.89 -34.18
N SER A 483 5.55 8.57 -34.16
CA SER A 483 4.46 7.68 -33.74
C SER A 483 4.57 7.38 -32.25
N PHE A 484 3.44 7.30 -31.56
CA PHE A 484 3.43 7.13 -30.11
C PHE A 484 2.11 6.57 -29.57
N GLN A 485 2.17 6.11 -28.32
CA GLN A 485 1.01 5.93 -27.45
C GLN A 485 0.87 7.15 -26.53
N VAL A 486 -0.35 7.63 -26.31
CA VAL A 486 -0.61 8.59 -25.22
C VAL A 486 -0.50 7.88 -23.88
N TRP A 487 -0.11 8.60 -22.84
CA TRP A 487 -0.17 8.08 -21.48
C TRP A 487 -1.62 8.03 -21.02
N PRO A 488 -2.15 6.85 -20.67
CA PRO A 488 -3.54 6.71 -20.28
C PRO A 488 -3.83 7.40 -18.94
N LEU A 489 -4.98 8.07 -18.86
CA LEU A 489 -5.51 8.68 -17.65
C LEU A 489 -6.57 7.80 -16.99
N GLU A 490 -6.80 8.00 -15.69
CA GLU A 490 -7.76 7.19 -14.93
C GLU A 490 -9.23 7.37 -15.38
N TYR A 491 -9.61 8.56 -15.86
CA TYR A 491 -10.97 8.85 -16.35
C TYR A 491 -11.13 8.68 -17.87
N GLY A 492 -10.17 8.02 -18.52
CA GLY A 492 -10.17 7.79 -19.97
C GLY A 492 -9.37 8.82 -20.77
N GLY A 493 -9.13 8.51 -22.03
CA GLY A 493 -8.24 9.28 -22.90
C GLY A 493 -6.76 9.16 -22.49
N GLY A 494 -5.97 10.15 -22.89
CA GLY A 494 -4.55 10.22 -22.56
C GLY A 494 -3.93 11.57 -22.88
N ASN A 495 -2.72 11.79 -22.40
CA ASN A 495 -1.94 12.98 -22.70
C ASN A 495 -0.51 12.62 -23.11
N PHE A 496 0.21 13.59 -23.65
CA PHE A 496 1.62 13.44 -24.00
C PHE A 496 2.36 14.77 -23.86
N VAL A 497 3.67 14.68 -23.63
CA VAL A 497 4.59 15.81 -23.55
C VAL A 497 5.91 15.34 -24.12
N PHE A 498 6.37 15.96 -25.21
CA PHE A 498 7.63 15.68 -25.87
C PHE A 498 8.45 16.94 -26.03
N THR A 499 9.77 16.82 -25.87
CA THR A 499 10.75 17.86 -26.13
C THR A 499 11.64 17.38 -27.27
N VAL A 500 11.29 17.79 -28.48
CA VAL A 500 11.89 17.30 -29.73
C VAL A 500 13.11 18.17 -30.08
N PRO A 501 14.28 17.60 -30.43
CA PRO A 501 15.39 18.39 -30.93
C PRO A 501 14.96 19.11 -32.22
N PHE A 502 14.96 20.44 -32.20
CA PHE A 502 14.54 21.22 -33.37
C PHE A 502 15.25 22.57 -33.37
N ASP A 503 15.89 22.90 -34.48
CA ASP A 503 16.53 24.19 -34.72
C ASP A 503 16.06 24.72 -36.08
N PRO A 504 15.26 25.81 -36.14
CA PRO A 504 14.78 26.38 -37.40
C PRO A 504 15.89 26.69 -38.41
N ASP A 505 17.08 27.08 -37.94
CA ASP A 505 18.22 27.41 -38.80
C ASP A 505 18.81 26.15 -39.47
N ARG A 506 18.73 25.01 -38.78
CA ARG A 506 19.25 23.70 -39.24
C ARG A 506 18.20 22.90 -39.99
N ASP A 507 17.01 22.80 -39.42
CA ASP A 507 15.94 21.87 -39.81
C ASP A 507 14.96 22.53 -40.80
N GLY A 508 15.03 23.85 -40.93
CA GLY A 508 14.16 24.67 -41.77
C GLY A 508 12.87 25.07 -41.05
N ALA A 509 12.16 26.05 -41.62
CA ALA A 509 10.93 26.57 -41.04
C ALA A 509 9.86 25.48 -40.84
N LEU A 510 9.14 25.60 -39.73
CA LEU A 510 7.98 24.79 -39.38
C LEU A 510 6.72 25.64 -39.59
N GLU A 511 5.82 25.21 -40.47
CA GLU A 511 4.57 25.94 -40.77
C GLU A 511 3.38 25.38 -39.97
N ARG A 512 3.32 24.05 -39.81
CA ARG A 512 2.24 23.38 -39.09
C ARG A 512 2.71 22.10 -38.42
N VAL A 513 2.06 21.75 -37.31
CA VAL A 513 2.18 20.44 -36.65
C VAL A 513 0.82 19.76 -36.68
N VAL A 514 0.77 18.55 -37.25
CA VAL A 514 -0.45 17.75 -37.33
C VAL A 514 -0.38 16.64 -36.28
N PHE A 515 -1.32 16.64 -35.36
CA PHE A 515 -1.57 15.55 -34.43
C PHE A 515 -2.72 14.70 -34.97
N SER A 516 -2.49 13.41 -35.19
CA SER A 516 -3.50 12.48 -35.72
C SER A 516 -3.59 11.21 -34.87
N GLY A 517 -4.76 10.59 -34.85
CA GLY A 517 -5.08 9.41 -34.04
C GLY A 517 -6.46 8.84 -34.38
N PRO A 518 -6.91 7.82 -33.64
CA PRO A 518 -8.23 7.19 -33.82
C PRO A 518 -9.41 8.18 -33.83
N GLU A 519 -9.28 9.28 -33.09
CA GLU A 519 -10.30 10.31 -32.89
C GLU A 519 -10.31 11.37 -34.02
N GLY A 520 -9.33 11.33 -34.93
CA GLY A 520 -9.23 12.24 -36.07
C GLY A 520 -7.87 12.93 -36.15
N SER A 521 -7.88 14.24 -36.44
CA SER A 521 -6.66 15.04 -36.53
C SER A 521 -6.87 16.48 -36.07
N TYR A 522 -5.87 17.03 -35.38
CA TYR A 522 -5.74 18.43 -35.01
C TYR A 522 -4.52 19.04 -35.70
N THR A 523 -4.63 20.28 -36.20
CA THR A 523 -3.51 21.00 -36.82
C THR A 523 -3.21 22.27 -36.04
N LEU A 524 -1.97 22.39 -35.57
CA LEU A 524 -1.43 23.59 -34.95
C LEU A 524 -0.62 24.37 -35.99
N GLU A 525 -0.97 25.63 -36.20
CA GLU A 525 -0.26 26.56 -37.10
C GLU A 525 0.40 27.69 -36.28
N GLN A 526 1.10 28.61 -36.95
CA GLN A 526 1.77 29.74 -36.30
C GLN A 526 0.84 30.57 -35.41
N PHE A 527 -0.38 30.82 -35.90
CA PHE A 527 -1.45 31.49 -35.16
C PHE A 527 -2.69 30.63 -35.27
N GLY A 528 -3.40 30.40 -34.16
CA GLY A 528 -4.59 29.54 -34.20
C GLY A 528 -5.03 28.98 -32.85
N SER A 529 -4.22 29.18 -31.82
CA SER A 529 -4.57 28.84 -30.44
C SER A 529 -4.71 30.09 -29.57
N ARG A 530 -5.23 29.91 -28.36
CA ARG A 530 -5.23 30.98 -27.35
C ARG A 530 -3.79 31.20 -26.85
N PRO A 531 -3.37 32.46 -26.63
CA PRO A 531 -2.02 32.74 -26.16
C PRO A 531 -1.73 32.03 -24.83
N MET A 532 -0.52 31.47 -24.72
CA MET A 532 -0.03 30.85 -23.50
C MET A 532 1.35 31.42 -23.17
N ALA A 533 1.61 31.62 -21.88
CA ALA A 533 2.91 32.07 -21.40
C ALA A 533 3.58 31.04 -20.49
N MET A 534 4.86 30.79 -20.73
CA MET A 534 5.75 30.08 -19.82
C MET A 534 6.60 31.06 -19.03
N VAL A 535 6.56 30.95 -17.72
CA VAL A 535 7.32 31.81 -16.81
C VAL A 535 8.46 31.01 -16.20
N THR A 536 9.68 31.48 -16.41
CA THR A 536 10.90 30.90 -15.84
C THR A 536 11.63 31.91 -14.97
N GLU A 537 12.33 31.42 -13.95
CA GLU A 537 13.15 32.27 -13.09
C GLU A 537 14.44 32.67 -13.81
N ARG A 538 14.73 33.98 -13.83
CA ARG A 538 15.94 34.51 -14.48
C ARG A 538 17.18 33.98 -13.76
N GLY A 539 18.12 33.41 -14.53
CA GLY A 539 19.40 32.91 -14.04
C GLY A 539 19.39 31.40 -13.71
N SER A 540 18.36 30.88 -13.06
CA SER A 540 18.25 29.43 -12.80
C SER A 540 17.55 28.68 -13.94
N GLY A 541 16.73 29.36 -14.75
CA GLY A 541 15.95 28.75 -15.84
C GLY A 541 14.80 27.87 -15.37
N LYS A 542 14.56 27.78 -14.05
CA LYS A 542 13.53 26.93 -13.48
C LYS A 542 12.14 27.37 -13.93
N LEU A 543 11.33 26.40 -14.35
CA LEU A 543 9.93 26.64 -14.70
C LEU A 543 9.13 26.94 -13.44
N ARG A 544 8.37 28.05 -13.46
CA ARG A 544 7.59 28.52 -12.31
C ARG A 544 6.10 28.56 -12.58
N ALA A 545 5.71 28.81 -13.82
CA ALA A 545 4.30 28.86 -14.17
C ALA A 545 4.05 28.52 -15.63
N VAL A 546 2.88 27.96 -15.89
CA VAL A 546 2.23 27.96 -17.19
C VAL A 546 0.93 28.75 -17.06
N LEU A 547 0.79 29.79 -17.89
CA LEU A 547 -0.33 30.71 -17.87
C LEU A 547 -1.09 30.56 -19.18
N ARG A 548 -2.24 29.92 -19.10
CA ARG A 548 -3.21 29.76 -20.19
C ARG A 548 -4.01 31.06 -20.36
N ASP A 549 -4.42 31.33 -21.60
CA ASP A 549 -5.18 32.52 -21.98
C ASP A 549 -4.48 33.84 -21.59
N TRP A 550 -3.17 33.91 -21.84
CA TRP A 550 -2.33 35.03 -21.43
C TRP A 550 -2.71 36.34 -22.14
N ASP A 551 -3.07 37.35 -21.36
CA ASP A 551 -3.45 38.68 -21.83
C ASP A 551 -2.38 39.76 -21.58
N GLY A 552 -1.23 39.36 -21.03
CA GLY A 552 -0.15 40.27 -20.63
C GLY A 552 -0.20 40.71 -19.16
N ALA A 553 -1.21 40.34 -18.38
CA ALA A 553 -1.34 40.76 -16.99
C ALA A 553 -0.61 39.84 -16.00
N TRP A 554 0.39 40.36 -15.28
CA TRP A 554 1.13 39.59 -14.27
C TRP A 554 0.21 39.03 -13.16
N PRO A 555 0.13 37.69 -12.96
CA PRO A 555 -0.71 37.10 -11.94
C PRO A 555 -0.22 37.46 -10.54
N ARG A 556 -1.14 37.87 -9.67
CA ARG A 556 -0.84 38.15 -8.25
C ARG A 556 -0.41 36.90 -7.48
N THR A 557 -0.67 35.71 -8.01
CA THR A 557 -0.30 34.42 -7.43
C THR A 557 1.17 34.08 -7.61
N LEU A 558 1.88 34.75 -8.53
CA LEU A 558 3.32 34.54 -8.71
C LEU A 558 4.08 35.13 -7.51
N PRO A 559 4.92 34.33 -6.84
CA PRO A 559 5.60 34.76 -5.61
C PRO A 559 6.81 35.68 -5.85
N PHE A 560 7.16 35.95 -7.11
CA PHE A 560 8.32 36.74 -7.52
C PHE A 560 7.90 37.87 -8.49
N ALA A 561 8.77 38.88 -8.62
CA ALA A 561 8.50 40.03 -9.47
C ALA A 561 8.70 39.70 -10.96
N GLU A 562 7.98 40.41 -11.82
CA GLU A 562 8.10 40.31 -13.29
C GLU A 562 9.55 40.51 -13.76
N GLY A 563 10.29 41.43 -13.13
CA GLY A 563 11.70 41.71 -13.47
C GLY A 563 12.68 40.54 -13.19
N ASP A 564 12.32 39.67 -12.24
CA ASP A 564 13.12 38.49 -11.87
C ASP A 564 12.80 37.27 -12.74
N SER A 565 11.91 37.44 -13.72
CA SER A 565 11.40 36.37 -14.57
C SER A 565 11.75 36.57 -16.03
N GLU A 566 11.70 35.48 -16.77
CA GLU A 566 11.66 35.44 -18.22
C GLU A 566 10.34 34.82 -18.66
N VAL A 567 9.62 35.54 -19.53
CA VAL A 567 8.30 35.15 -20.04
C VAL A 567 8.43 34.86 -21.52
N VAL A 568 8.11 33.64 -21.91
CA VAL A 568 8.01 33.24 -23.32
C VAL A 568 6.54 33.04 -23.62
N VAL A 569 6.04 33.68 -24.68
CA VAL A 569 4.64 33.59 -25.11
C VAL A 569 4.57 32.83 -26.43
N SER A 570 3.59 31.94 -26.56
CA SER A 570 3.26 31.26 -27.80
C SER A 570 1.74 31.33 -28.07
N GLU A 571 1.38 31.56 -29.33
CA GLU A 571 -0.01 31.56 -29.84
C GLU A 571 -0.27 30.39 -30.81
N GLY A 572 0.69 29.46 -30.90
CA GLY A 572 0.70 28.38 -31.88
C GLY A 572 2.06 27.73 -31.97
N LEU A 573 2.73 27.87 -33.12
CA LEU A 573 4.11 27.44 -33.31
C LEU A 573 5.12 28.57 -33.06
N PRO A 574 6.28 28.28 -32.44
CA PRO A 574 7.36 29.24 -32.33
C PRO A 574 8.03 29.47 -33.70
N PHE A 575 8.43 30.72 -33.96
CA PHE A 575 8.94 31.25 -35.23
C PHE A 575 10.09 30.47 -35.87
#